data_AF-A0AAN6W763-F1
#
_entry.id   AF-A0AAN6W763-F1
#
_cell.length_a   1.000
_cell.length_b   1.000
_cell.length_c   1.000
_cell.angle_alpha   90.00
_cell.angle_beta   90.00
_cell.angle_gamma   90.00
#
_symmetry.space_group_name_H-M   'P 1'
#
loop_
_entity.id
_entity.type
_entity.pdbx_description
1 polymer ?
#
loop_
_entity_poly.entity_id
_entity_poly.type
_entity_poly.pdbx_seq_one_letter_code
_entity_poly.pdbx_strand_id
1 'polypeptide(L)'
;DDSLISLADTIERTRDCKARLATTHEGWLLAAKAFIRTGLVRTDPALSSNLKQFGDGICERYAAATFLWNTLQDSDPNEWLAKGKCFDISLRRIRTLRGLEGSLWLWEGITLRLLELADREFERIRRREKEIRKVLGRWRRGMPTKP
;
A
#
# COMPACT_ATOMS: atom_id res chain seq x y z
N ASP A 1 -29.44 -8.79 1.48
CA ASP A 1 -29.66 -7.35 1.24
C ASP A 1 -28.81 -6.78 0.10
N ASP A 2 -29.01 -7.28 -1.12
CA ASP A 2 -28.49 -6.65 -2.34
C ASP A 2 -29.49 -5.61 -2.90
N SER A 3 -30.25 -4.95 -2.01
CA SER A 3 -31.17 -3.89 -2.39
C SER A 3 -30.39 -2.66 -2.85
N LEU A 4 -30.34 -2.49 -4.17
CA LEU A 4 -30.17 -1.22 -4.88
C LEU A 4 -28.88 -0.45 -4.58
N ILE A 5 -27.72 -1.03 -4.90
CA ILE A 5 -26.52 -0.21 -5.13
C ILE A 5 -26.71 0.51 -6.48
N SER A 6 -26.79 1.84 -6.45
CA SER A 6 -26.93 2.63 -7.68
C SER A 6 -25.62 2.64 -8.48
N LEU A 7 -25.71 2.91 -9.79
CA LEU A 7 -24.52 3.09 -10.63
C LEU A 7 -23.65 4.24 -10.09
N ALA A 8 -24.28 5.34 -9.66
CA ALA A 8 -23.61 6.49 -9.08
C ALA A 8 -22.80 6.12 -7.82
N ASP A 9 -23.40 5.36 -6.89
CA ASP A 9 -22.70 4.90 -5.67
C ASP A 9 -21.55 3.95 -6.02
N THR A 10 -21.74 3.08 -7.01
CA THR A 10 -20.69 2.14 -7.46
C THR A 10 -19.51 2.90 -8.06
N ILE A 11 -19.81 3.92 -8.86
CA ILE A 11 -18.82 4.84 -9.44
C ILE A 11 -18.04 5.50 -8.30
N GLU A 12 -18.73 6.17 -7.37
CA GLU A 12 -18.09 6.89 -6.27
C GLU A 12 -17.18 5.99 -5.44
N ARG A 13 -17.70 4.82 -5.03
CA ARG A 13 -16.90 3.84 -4.27
C ARG A 13 -15.69 3.34 -5.04
N THR A 14 -15.82 3.14 -6.35
CA THR A 14 -14.68 2.74 -7.19
C THR A 14 -13.64 3.86 -7.28
N ARG A 15 -14.06 5.12 -7.39
CA ARG A 15 -13.17 6.29 -7.35
C ARG A 15 -12.37 6.32 -6.07
N ASP A 16 -13.06 6.17 -4.95
CA ASP A 16 -12.45 6.27 -3.62
C ASP A 16 -11.50 5.10 -3.37
N CYS A 17 -11.89 3.88 -3.76
CA CYS A 17 -11.03 2.70 -3.71
C CYS A 17 -9.76 2.90 -4.55
N LYS A 18 -9.89 3.42 -5.77
CA LYS A 18 -8.76 3.74 -6.66
C LYS A 18 -7.82 4.78 -6.02
N ALA A 19 -8.36 5.86 -5.47
CA ALA A 19 -7.56 6.91 -4.82
C ALA A 19 -6.78 6.36 -3.62
N ARG A 20 -7.43 5.56 -2.78
CA ARG A 20 -6.79 4.95 -1.60
C ARG A 20 -5.73 3.91 -1.98
N LEU A 21 -5.94 3.14 -3.05
CA LEU A 21 -4.90 2.24 -3.60
C LEU A 21 -3.67 3.03 -4.06
N ALA A 22 -3.84 4.20 -4.69
CA ALA A 22 -2.72 5.06 -5.05
C ALA A 22 -1.96 5.57 -3.81
N THR A 23 -2.66 6.04 -2.77
CA THR A 23 -2.03 6.43 -1.50
C THR A 23 -1.29 5.27 -0.83
N THR A 24 -1.88 4.06 -0.87
CA THR A 24 -1.26 2.85 -0.33
C THR A 24 0.03 2.50 -1.06
N HIS A 25 0.03 2.62 -2.39
CA HIS A 25 1.21 2.43 -3.22
C HIS A 25 2.33 3.43 -2.87
N GLU A 26 2.00 4.71 -2.71
CA GLU A 26 2.96 5.74 -2.29
C GLU A 26 3.55 5.44 -0.90
N GLY A 27 2.71 5.06 0.06
CA GLY A 27 3.14 4.67 1.40
C GLY A 27 4.09 3.47 1.38
N TRP A 28 3.78 2.44 0.59
CA TRP A 28 4.66 1.30 0.40
C TRP A 28 6.01 1.72 -0.22
N LEU A 29 6.01 2.54 -1.27
CA LEU A 29 7.24 3.04 -1.90
C LEU A 29 8.13 3.79 -0.90
N LEU A 30 7.54 4.60 -0.02
CA LEU A 30 8.25 5.31 1.02
C LEU A 30 8.89 4.33 2.02
N ALA A 31 8.13 3.34 2.51
CA ALA A 31 8.65 2.32 3.41
C ALA A 31 9.77 1.49 2.77
N ALA A 32 9.61 1.07 1.50
CA ALA A 32 10.63 0.33 0.77
C ALA A 32 11.93 1.14 0.62
N LYS A 33 11.83 2.42 0.23
CA LYS A 33 12.99 3.33 0.15
C LYS A 33 13.68 3.51 1.50
N ALA A 34 12.90 3.57 2.58
CA ALA A 34 13.42 3.63 3.93
C ALA A 34 14.24 2.38 4.27
N PHE A 35 13.69 1.18 4.08
CA PHE A 35 14.40 -0.07 4.35
C PHE A 35 15.66 -0.26 3.49
N ILE A 36 15.66 0.25 2.25
CA ILE A 36 16.87 0.26 1.42
C ILE A 36 17.94 1.17 2.02
N ARG A 37 17.57 2.36 2.47
CA ARG A 37 18.50 3.33 3.09
C ARG A 37 19.08 2.84 4.41
N THR A 38 18.28 2.12 5.20
CA THR A 38 18.77 1.50 6.45
C THR A 38 19.67 0.29 6.20
N GLY A 39 19.73 -0.22 4.96
CA GLY A 39 20.50 -1.39 4.57
C GLY A 39 19.80 -2.72 4.86
N LEU A 40 18.60 -2.70 5.46
CA LEU A 40 17.86 -3.91 5.88
C LEU A 40 17.56 -4.84 4.69
N VAL A 41 17.19 -4.26 3.54
CA VAL A 41 16.87 -5.02 2.33
C VAL A 41 18.08 -5.77 1.77
N ARG A 42 19.30 -5.26 1.98
CA ARG A 42 20.53 -5.95 1.53
C ARG A 42 20.89 -7.10 2.44
N THR A 43 20.56 -7.00 3.72
CA THR A 43 20.86 -8.03 4.72
C THR A 43 19.79 -9.12 4.80
N ASP A 44 18.59 -8.87 4.27
CA ASP A 44 17.48 -9.82 4.25
C ASP A 44 16.86 -9.94 2.85
N PRO A 45 17.27 -10.95 2.06
CA PRO A 45 16.70 -11.23 0.74
C PRO A 45 15.20 -11.59 0.77
N ALA A 46 14.72 -12.19 1.86
CA ALA A 46 13.31 -12.56 2.00
C ALA A 46 12.45 -11.30 2.16
N LEU A 47 12.91 -10.32 2.95
CA LEU A 47 12.26 -9.02 3.04
C LEU A 47 12.20 -8.32 1.68
N SER A 48 13.29 -8.34 0.91
CA SER A 48 13.31 -7.77 -0.45
C SER A 48 12.24 -8.38 -1.36
N SER A 49 12.17 -9.72 -1.39
CA SER A 49 11.18 -10.46 -2.17
C SER A 49 9.75 -10.14 -1.73
N ASN A 50 9.49 -10.14 -0.41
CA ASN A 50 8.17 -9.86 0.15
C ASN A 50 7.72 -8.42 -0.15
N LEU A 51 8.61 -7.44 -0.02
CA LEU A 51 8.31 -6.05 -0.36
C LEU A 51 7.96 -5.90 -1.85
N LYS A 52 8.68 -6.60 -2.73
CA LYS A 52 8.37 -6.60 -4.16
C LYS A 52 7.01 -7.22 -4.44
N GLN A 53 6.74 -8.41 -3.92
CA GLN A 53 5.45 -9.09 -4.12
C GLN A 53 4.27 -8.25 -3.62
N PHE A 54 4.43 -7.59 -2.47
CA PHE A 54 3.40 -6.70 -1.94
C PHE A 54 3.19 -5.47 -2.84
N GLY A 55 4.27 -4.84 -3.34
CA GLY A 55 4.18 -3.73 -4.30
C GLY A 55 3.53 -4.14 -5.62
N ASP A 56 3.90 -5.29 -6.18
CA ASP A 56 3.31 -5.84 -7.40
C ASP A 56 1.80 -6.04 -7.21
N GLY A 57 1.38 -6.59 -6.06
CA GLY A 57 -0.04 -6.74 -5.72
C GLY A 57 -0.80 -5.41 -5.68
N ILE A 58 -0.23 -4.36 -5.08
CA ILE A 58 -0.86 -3.03 -5.06
C ILE A 58 -1.06 -2.50 -6.48
N CYS A 59 -0.04 -2.60 -7.33
CA CYS A 59 -0.11 -2.17 -8.73
C CYS A 59 -1.19 -2.90 -9.51
N GLU A 60 -1.30 -4.22 -9.36
CA GLU A 60 -2.34 -5.03 -10.02
C GLU A 60 -3.75 -4.58 -9.63
N ARG A 61 -4.00 -4.34 -8.34
CA ARG A 61 -5.34 -3.87 -7.92
C ARG A 61 -5.61 -2.45 -8.33
N TYR A 62 -4.61 -1.57 -8.33
CA TYR A 62 -4.77 -0.21 -8.85
C TYR A 62 -5.14 -0.22 -10.34
N ALA A 63 -4.51 -1.10 -11.13
CA ALA A 63 -4.89 -1.31 -12.53
C ALA A 63 -6.33 -1.83 -12.66
N ALA A 64 -6.72 -2.82 -11.85
CA ALA A 64 -8.09 -3.35 -11.84
C ALA A 64 -9.13 -2.30 -11.44
N ALA A 65 -8.84 -1.47 -10.42
CA ALA A 65 -9.71 -0.38 -10.00
C ALA A 65 -9.84 0.70 -11.08
N THR A 66 -8.74 1.01 -11.78
CA THR A 66 -8.75 1.96 -12.90
C THR A 66 -9.57 1.45 -14.08
N PHE A 67 -9.42 0.17 -14.43
CA PHE A 67 -10.21 -0.47 -15.48
C PHE A 67 -11.70 -0.47 -15.12
N LEU A 68 -12.04 -0.85 -13.88
CA LEU A 68 -13.41 -0.85 -13.39
C LEU A 68 -14.01 0.55 -13.42
N TRP A 69 -13.26 1.56 -12.95
CA TRP A 69 -13.68 2.96 -12.98
C TRP A 69 -14.08 3.41 -14.39
N ASN A 70 -13.22 3.20 -15.38
CA ASN A 70 -13.51 3.58 -16.77
C ASN A 70 -14.75 2.84 -17.29
N THR A 71 -14.83 1.53 -17.04
CA THR A 71 -15.97 0.69 -17.45
C THR A 71 -17.30 1.18 -16.86
N LEU A 72 -17.29 1.66 -15.62
CA LEU A 72 -18.49 2.16 -14.94
C LEU A 72 -18.90 3.54 -15.47
N GLN A 73 -17.93 4.42 -15.77
CA GLN A 73 -18.20 5.74 -16.38
C GLN A 73 -18.88 5.60 -17.75
N ASP A 74 -18.50 4.59 -18.52
CA ASP A 74 -19.04 4.33 -19.86
C ASP A 74 -20.37 3.55 -19.84
N SER A 75 -20.89 3.18 -18.66
CA SER A 75 -22.12 2.38 -18.55
C SER A 75 -23.39 3.24 -18.62
N ASP A 76 -24.37 2.83 -19.42
CA ASP A 76 -25.70 3.47 -19.44
C ASP A 76 -26.44 3.20 -18.11
N PRO A 77 -26.87 4.24 -17.38
CA PRO A 77 -27.67 4.09 -16.15
C PRO A 77 -28.94 3.24 -16.34
N ASN A 78 -29.58 3.29 -17.51
CA ASN A 78 -30.80 2.55 -17.81
C ASN A 78 -30.54 1.04 -17.97
N GLU A 79 -29.31 0.65 -18.33
CA GLU A 79 -28.92 -0.74 -18.54
C GLU A 79 -28.21 -1.36 -17.33
N TRP A 80 -27.82 -0.54 -16.34
CA TRP A 80 -26.99 -0.95 -15.18
C TRP A 80 -27.50 -2.19 -14.44
N LEU A 81 -28.81 -2.37 -14.28
CA LEU A 81 -29.39 -3.55 -13.64
C LEU A 81 -30.51 -4.18 -14.47
N ALA A 82 -30.49 -3.97 -15.80
CA ALA A 82 -31.46 -4.57 -16.70
C ALA A 82 -31.32 -6.10 -16.71
N LYS A 83 -32.45 -6.82 -16.60
CA LYS A 83 -32.48 -8.29 -16.56
C LYS A 83 -31.80 -8.92 -17.79
N GLY A 84 -31.12 -10.05 -17.60
CA GLY A 84 -30.40 -10.77 -18.65
C GLY A 84 -28.88 -10.58 -18.56
N LYS A 85 -28.18 -10.53 -19.70
CA LYS A 85 -26.70 -10.45 -19.72
C LYS A 85 -26.14 -9.23 -18.98
N CYS A 86 -26.84 -8.08 -19.02
CA CYS A 86 -26.40 -6.85 -18.35
C CYS A 86 -26.40 -7.01 -16.82
N PHE A 87 -27.43 -7.66 -16.25
CA PHE A 87 -27.50 -7.95 -14.81
C PHE A 87 -26.31 -8.78 -14.32
N ASP A 88 -25.94 -9.85 -15.03
CA ASP A 88 -24.79 -10.69 -14.65
C ASP A 88 -23.46 -9.92 -14.70
N ILE A 89 -23.29 -9.07 -15.71
CA ILE A 89 -22.11 -8.21 -15.85
C ILE A 89 -22.01 -7.25 -14.66
N SER A 90 -23.12 -6.60 -14.29
CA SER A 90 -23.15 -5.66 -13.17
C SER A 90 -22.90 -6.33 -11.83
N LEU A 91 -23.45 -7.53 -11.60
CA LEU A 91 -23.12 -8.33 -10.42
C LEU A 91 -21.63 -8.67 -10.35
N ARG A 92 -20.99 -9.01 -11.48
CA ARG A 92 -19.54 -9.23 -11.53
C ARG A 92 -18.77 -7.97 -11.18
N ARG A 93 -19.16 -6.80 -11.70
CA ARG A 93 -18.55 -5.50 -11.37
C ARG A 93 -18.65 -5.19 -9.87
N ILE A 94 -19.82 -5.40 -9.26
CA ILE A 94 -20.03 -5.23 -7.82
C ILE A 94 -19.15 -6.19 -7.02
N ARG A 95 -19.05 -7.45 -7.41
CA ARG A 95 -18.14 -8.43 -6.77
C ARG A 95 -16.68 -8.01 -6.88
N THR A 96 -16.26 -7.52 -8.05
CA THR A 96 -14.90 -6.99 -8.24
C THR A 96 -14.65 -5.82 -7.31
N LEU A 97 -15.57 -4.84 -7.22
CA LEU A 97 -15.45 -3.71 -6.31
C LEU A 97 -15.32 -4.19 -4.84
N ARG A 98 -16.20 -5.09 -4.39
CA ARG A 98 -16.12 -5.65 -3.03
C ARG A 98 -14.77 -6.35 -2.77
N GLY A 99 -14.25 -7.07 -3.76
CA GLY A 99 -12.93 -7.70 -3.68
C GLY A 99 -11.77 -6.68 -3.60
N LEU A 100 -11.87 -5.57 -4.32
CA LEU A 100 -10.91 -4.47 -4.25
C LEU A 100 -10.95 -3.78 -2.88
N GLU A 101 -12.15 -3.43 -2.40
CA GLU A 101 -12.36 -2.81 -1.09
C GLU A 101 -11.86 -3.70 0.06
N GLY A 102 -12.14 -5.01 0.00
CA GLY A 102 -11.67 -5.97 0.99
C GLY A 102 -10.13 -6.09 1.02
N SER A 103 -9.49 -6.06 -0.15
CA SER A 103 -8.02 -6.09 -0.24
C SER A 103 -7.40 -4.81 0.30
N LEU A 104 -8.00 -3.67 -0.03
CA LEU A 104 -7.51 -2.34 0.35
C LEU A 104 -7.40 -2.18 1.87
N TRP A 105 -8.42 -2.61 2.62
CA TRP A 105 -8.41 -2.49 4.08
C TRP A 105 -7.21 -3.21 4.72
N LEU A 106 -6.92 -4.43 4.26
CA LEU A 106 -5.77 -5.20 4.73
C LEU A 106 -4.45 -4.50 4.36
N TRP A 107 -4.36 -3.97 3.14
CA TRP A 107 -3.12 -3.42 2.61
C TRP A 107 -2.77 -2.07 3.22
N GLU A 108 -3.74 -1.20 3.47
CA GLU A 108 -3.50 0.03 4.24
C GLU A 108 -2.94 -0.28 5.63
N GLY A 109 -3.51 -1.27 6.32
CA GLY A 109 -3.01 -1.71 7.62
C GLY A 109 -1.58 -2.23 7.57
N ILE A 110 -1.23 -3.01 6.54
CA ILE A 110 0.14 -3.49 6.33
C ILE A 110 1.09 -2.33 6.02
N THR A 111 0.71 -1.43 5.11
CA THR A 111 1.53 -0.27 4.71
C THR A 111 1.82 0.64 5.90
N LEU A 112 0.83 0.92 6.75
CA LEU A 112 1.04 1.70 7.97
C LEU A 112 2.05 1.03 8.90
N ARG A 113 1.95 -0.28 9.11
CA ARG A 113 2.93 -1.04 9.91
C ARG A 113 4.33 -1.03 9.30
N LEU A 114 4.44 -1.10 7.97
CA LEU A 114 5.73 -0.98 7.28
C LEU A 114 6.36 0.40 7.49
N LEU A 115 5.56 1.47 7.43
CA LEU A 115 6.02 2.83 7.71
C LEU A 115 6.47 2.99 9.17
N GLU A 116 5.70 2.47 10.13
CA GLU A 116 6.09 2.48 11.55
C GLU A 116 7.40 1.72 11.80
N LEU A 117 7.57 0.56 11.17
CA LEU A 117 8.78 -0.24 11.28
C LEU A 117 9.98 0.48 10.66
N ALA A 118 9.79 1.08 9.48
CA ALA A 118 10.80 1.88 8.80
C ALA A 118 11.28 3.06 9.66
N ASP A 119 10.35 3.77 10.32
CA ASP A 119 10.66 4.89 11.21
C ASP A 119 11.48 4.44 12.44
N ARG A 120 11.08 3.33 13.07
CA ARG A 120 11.83 2.74 14.21
C ARG A 120 13.26 2.37 13.83
N GLU A 121 13.46 1.78 12.65
CA GLU A 121 14.80 1.41 12.18
C GLU A 121 15.66 2.64 11.85
N PHE A 122 15.06 3.70 11.30
CA PHE A 122 15.75 4.97 11.12
C PHE A 122 16.25 5.56 12.44
N GLU A 123 15.39 5.61 13.46
CA GLU A 123 15.77 6.12 14.78
C GLU A 123 16.84 5.25 15.44
N ARG A 124 16.79 3.93 15.26
CA ARG A 124 17.82 3.02 15.74
C ARG A 124 19.19 3.32 15.12
N ILE A 125 19.25 3.52 13.80
CA ILE A 125 20.50 3.87 13.10
C ILE A 125 21.02 5.22 13.59
N ARG A 126 20.14 6.22 13.68
CA ARG A 126 20.52 7.57 14.15
C ARG A 126 21.10 7.57 15.55
N ARG A 127 20.53 6.77 16.47
CA ARG A 127 21.07 6.59 17.83
C ARG A 127 22.45 5.95 17.80
N ARG A 128 22.63 4.87 17.02
CA ARG A 128 23.91 4.18 16.88
C ARG A 128 25.00 5.09 16.29
N GLU A 129 24.68 5.89 15.27
CA GLU A 129 25.62 6.89 14.75
C GLU A 129 26.01 7.94 15.80
N LYS A 130 25.04 8.41 16.60
CA LYS A 130 25.32 9.37 17.69
C LYS A 130 26.24 8.75 18.74
N GLU A 131 26.07 7.48 19.07
CA GLU A 131 26.96 6.73 19.97
C GLU A 131 28.36 6.56 19.37
N ILE A 132 28.47 6.15 18.10
CA ILE A 132 29.75 6.05 17.39
C ILE A 132 30.47 7.40 17.39
N ARG A 133 29.77 8.51 17.07
CA ARG A 133 30.36 9.86 17.13
C ARG A 133 30.82 10.24 18.54
N LYS A 134 30.07 9.88 19.58
CA LYS A 134 30.50 10.08 20.98
C LYS A 134 31.75 9.26 21.32
N VAL A 135 31.82 8.00 20.87
CA VAL A 135 33.00 7.13 21.05
C VAL A 135 34.22 7.71 20.31
N LEU A 136 34.07 8.06 19.02
CA LEU A 136 35.12 8.69 18.22
C LEU A 136 35.59 10.02 18.82
N GLY A 137 34.68 10.83 19.36
CA GLY A 137 35.02 12.06 20.06
C GLY A 137 35.77 11.85 21.38
N ARG A 138 35.52 10.74 22.09
CA ARG A 138 36.33 10.34 23.26
C ARG A 138 37.73 9.90 22.84
N TRP A 139 37.81 9.06 21.80
CA TRP A 139 39.08 8.62 21.21
C TRP A 139 39.95 9.79 20.73
N ARG A 140 39.39 10.76 20.01
CA ARG A 140 40.13 11.96 19.55
C ARG A 140 40.69 12.81 20.69
N ARG A 141 40.12 12.71 21.90
CA ARG A 141 40.59 13.41 23.11
C ARG A 141 41.55 12.57 23.96
N GLY A 142 42.00 11.42 23.45
CA GLY A 142 42.90 10.53 24.17
C GLY A 142 42.28 9.82 25.39
N MET A 143 40.94 9.79 25.50
CA MET A 143 40.26 9.13 26.62
C MET A 143 39.86 7.70 26.21
N PRO A 144 40.51 6.65 26.77
CA PRO A 144 40.11 5.28 26.50
C PRO A 144 38.70 5.02 27.05
N THR A 145 37.89 4.28 26.29
CA THR A 145 36.69 3.65 26.83
C THR A 145 37.13 2.61 27.85
N LYS A 146 36.73 2.77 29.12
CA LYS A 146 36.94 1.73 30.13
C LYS A 146 36.37 0.39 29.61
N PRO A 147 37.07 -0.73 29.86
CA PRO A 147 36.58 -2.06 29.50
C PRO A 147 35.22 -2.36 30.13
#